data_AF-A0AAN9XHZ8-F1
#
_entry.id   AF-A0AAN9XHZ8-F1
#
_cell.length_a   1.000
_cell.length_b   1.000
_cell.length_c   1.000
_cell.angle_alpha   90.00
_cell.angle_beta   90.00
_cell.angle_gamma   90.00
#
_symmetry.space_group_name_H-M   'P 1'
#
loop_
_entity.id
_entity.type
_entity.pdbx_description
1 polymer ?
#
loop_
_entity_poly.entity_id
_entity_poly.type
_entity_poly.pdbx_seq_one_letter_code
_entity_poly.pdbx_strand_id
1 'polypeptide(L)'
;MVPLLMLFSGLRNALANDELGQEILHISLPTTLALAADPIASLIDTAFIGHIGPVELAAVGVSIAIFNQISKITIIPLISVTTSLVAEEDAADEQNQSEKEMLMKLSNEEVKLDVLDQVETNCSTSSTNVGSVSKLNHEKSYIPSASSGIVVGSVLGVLQTLFLIFAANPLLSYMGVDSNSPMFKPAQQYLTLRSCGAPAVIISMAIQGVFRGIKDTKTPLYATVMGDATNIILDPLLMFVLRLGVSGAAIAHIISQYLIAIMLLWSLMKQVVLLPPSFQDFQFEKILQNGFLLLIKVAAVTFCVTLAASLAARKGSTTMAAFQICLQIWMATSLLADGLAVAGQALIASAFARNDYKKVIASASRVLQLGLILGLVLSFLLLSLLPFASRLFTNDTNVLQLISIGIPYVAVTQPINTLAFVFDGVNYGASDFTYSAFSMIMVALVSIMSLYMLSSSLGFTGIWIALSIYMTLRILAGFWRIGTGSGPWSFLKENYAWLQ
;
A
#
# COMPACT_ATOMS: atom_id res chain seq x y z
N MET A 1 10.52 19.22 24.59
CA MET A 1 9.70 20.11 23.73
C MET A 1 10.48 20.74 22.57
N VAL A 2 11.80 20.92 22.64
CA VAL A 2 12.61 21.59 21.60
C VAL A 2 12.75 20.83 20.26
N PRO A 3 12.77 19.48 20.19
CA PRO A 3 12.93 18.78 18.90
C PRO A 3 11.73 18.91 17.96
N LEU A 4 10.53 19.13 18.51
CA LEU A 4 9.31 19.32 17.72
C LEU A 4 9.32 20.67 16.99
N LEU A 5 9.87 21.69 17.64
CA LEU A 5 10.01 23.03 17.08
C LEU A 5 11.02 23.04 15.92
N MET A 6 12.01 22.15 15.91
CA MET A 6 12.93 21.96 14.79
C MET A 6 12.27 21.33 13.54
N LEU A 7 11.22 20.53 13.71
CA LEU A 7 10.50 19.94 12.57
C LEU A 7 9.61 20.96 11.82
N PHE A 8 9.28 22.09 12.46
CA PHE A 8 8.48 23.16 11.84
C PHE A 8 9.20 24.51 11.78
N SER A 9 10.45 24.59 12.25
CA SER A 9 11.29 25.75 12.05
C SER A 9 11.54 25.92 10.55
N GLY A 10 11.15 27.07 9.99
CA GLY A 10 11.33 27.34 8.57
C GLY A 10 10.17 26.96 7.66
N LEU A 11 8.92 26.93 8.17
CA LEU A 11 7.71 26.70 7.36
C LEU A 11 7.63 27.60 6.10
N ARG A 12 8.20 28.82 6.17
CA ARG A 12 8.32 29.76 5.04
C ARG A 12 9.09 29.18 3.84
N ASN A 13 10.00 28.25 4.11
CA ASN A 13 10.82 27.58 3.11
C ASN A 13 10.30 26.17 2.78
N ALA A 14 9.15 25.74 3.30
CA ALA A 14 8.59 24.40 3.01
C ALA A 14 8.38 24.16 1.51
N LEU A 15 8.00 25.20 0.76
CA LEU A 15 7.82 25.18 -0.69
C LEU A 15 9.03 25.75 -1.45
N ALA A 16 10.18 25.92 -0.79
CA ALA A 16 11.38 26.38 -1.48
C ALA A 16 11.79 25.37 -2.56
N ASN A 17 12.10 25.88 -3.75
CA ASN A 17 12.56 25.09 -4.89
C ASN A 17 14.07 24.85 -4.82
N ASP A 18 14.53 24.29 -3.69
CA ASP A 18 15.91 23.86 -3.48
C ASP A 18 16.11 22.40 -3.91
N GLU A 19 17.37 21.94 -3.92
CA GLU A 19 17.74 20.59 -4.35
C GLU A 19 16.94 19.51 -3.61
N LEU A 20 16.75 19.67 -2.29
CA LEU A 20 15.94 18.77 -1.47
C LEU A 20 14.45 18.79 -1.87
N GLY A 21 13.87 19.97 -2.12
CA GLY A 21 12.49 20.09 -2.59
C GLY A 21 12.26 19.42 -3.94
N GLN A 22 13.22 19.56 -4.86
CA GLN A 22 13.17 18.88 -6.17
C GLN A 22 13.32 17.36 -6.03
N GLU A 23 14.24 16.89 -5.18
CA GLU A 23 14.44 15.47 -4.88
C GLU A 23 13.14 14.83 -4.33
N ILE A 24 12.48 15.51 -3.38
CA ILE A 24 11.19 15.08 -2.84
C ILE A 24 10.10 15.06 -3.92
N LEU A 25 10.00 16.11 -4.76
CA LEU A 25 8.97 16.20 -5.79
C LEU A 25 9.15 15.13 -6.88
N HIS A 26 10.39 14.86 -7.29
CA HIS A 26 10.71 13.83 -8.29
C HIS A 26 10.34 12.41 -7.84
N ILE A 27 10.37 12.13 -6.53
CA ILE A 27 9.96 10.83 -5.98
C ILE A 27 8.46 10.80 -5.69
N SER A 28 7.94 11.84 -5.01
CA SER A 28 6.56 11.85 -4.52
C SER A 28 5.53 12.00 -5.63
N LEU A 29 5.74 12.88 -6.61
CA LEU A 29 4.72 13.18 -7.62
C LEU A 29 4.38 11.95 -8.49
N PRO A 30 5.33 11.21 -9.08
CA PRO A 30 5.01 10.00 -9.85
C PRO A 30 4.36 8.93 -8.97
N THR A 31 4.82 8.79 -7.73
CA THR A 31 4.30 7.80 -6.79
C THR A 31 2.87 8.12 -6.37
N THR A 32 2.57 9.38 -6.05
CA THR A 32 1.20 9.82 -5.72
C THR A 32 0.26 9.63 -6.91
N LEU A 33 0.69 9.94 -8.13
CA LEU A 33 -0.13 9.71 -9.33
C LEU A 33 -0.40 8.23 -9.57
N ALA A 34 0.61 7.38 -9.37
CA ALA A 34 0.48 5.94 -9.48
C ALA A 34 -0.50 5.37 -8.44
N LEU A 35 -0.38 5.81 -7.17
CA LEU A 35 -1.22 5.36 -6.07
C LEU A 35 -2.63 5.96 -6.06
N ALA A 36 -2.89 6.98 -6.88
CA ALA A 36 -4.21 7.60 -7.01
C ALA A 36 -5.17 6.81 -7.90
N ALA A 37 -4.68 5.89 -8.73
CA ALA A 37 -5.51 5.11 -9.65
C ALA A 37 -6.57 4.26 -8.90
N ASP A 38 -6.13 3.36 -8.02
CA ASP A 38 -7.03 2.45 -7.30
C ASP A 38 -8.08 3.20 -6.45
N PRO A 39 -7.70 4.25 -5.68
CA PRO A 39 -8.68 5.00 -4.90
C PRO A 39 -9.71 5.74 -5.77
N ILE A 40 -9.31 6.27 -6.92
CA ILE A 40 -10.24 6.92 -7.86
C ILE A 40 -11.20 5.88 -8.43
N ALA A 41 -10.69 4.73 -8.87
CA ALA A 41 -11.53 3.64 -9.37
C ALA A 41 -12.53 3.16 -8.31
N SER A 42 -12.06 3.01 -7.07
CA SER A 42 -12.92 2.58 -5.96
C SER A 42 -13.97 3.63 -5.55
N LEU A 43 -13.69 4.93 -5.72
CA LEU A 43 -14.70 5.99 -5.56
C LEU A 43 -15.79 5.90 -6.64
N ILE A 44 -15.41 5.62 -7.89
CA ILE A 44 -16.35 5.46 -9.00
C ILE A 44 -17.24 4.23 -8.78
N ASP A 45 -16.66 3.09 -8.39
CA ASP A 45 -17.41 1.87 -8.04
C ASP A 45 -18.41 2.13 -6.90
N THR A 46 -17.95 2.80 -5.84
CA THR A 46 -18.81 3.21 -4.70
C THR A 46 -19.97 4.09 -5.16
N ALA A 47 -19.73 5.01 -6.11
CA ALA A 47 -20.78 5.86 -6.67
C ALA A 47 -21.80 5.06 -7.48
N PHE A 48 -21.38 4.11 -8.30
CA PHE A 48 -22.30 3.23 -9.03
C PHE A 48 -23.15 2.38 -8.08
N ILE A 49 -22.53 1.77 -7.05
CA ILE A 49 -23.26 0.96 -6.06
C ILE A 49 -24.25 1.83 -5.28
N GLY A 50 -23.86 3.05 -4.91
CA GLY A 50 -24.73 3.97 -4.18
C GLY A 50 -25.96 4.45 -4.96
N HIS A 51 -25.93 4.35 -6.29
CA HIS A 51 -27.10 4.57 -7.16
C HIS A 51 -28.02 3.35 -7.28
N ILE A 52 -27.59 2.15 -6.88
CA ILE A 52 -28.48 0.99 -6.76
C ILE A 52 -29.41 1.17 -5.56
N GLY A 53 -28.83 1.50 -4.41
CA GLY A 53 -29.60 1.76 -3.19
C GLY A 53 -28.75 1.81 -1.92
N PRO A 54 -29.30 2.35 -0.83
CA PRO A 54 -28.60 2.49 0.44
C PRO A 54 -28.36 1.13 1.12
N VAL A 55 -29.25 0.15 0.94
CA VAL A 55 -29.09 -1.19 1.53
C VAL A 55 -27.95 -1.94 0.86
N GLU A 56 -27.87 -1.84 -0.46
CA GLU A 56 -26.86 -2.44 -1.32
C GLU A 56 -25.47 -1.86 -1.02
N LEU A 57 -25.37 -0.53 -0.96
CA LEU A 57 -24.13 0.15 -0.62
C LEU A 57 -23.65 -0.19 0.80
N ALA A 58 -24.56 -0.24 1.77
CA ALA A 58 -24.23 -0.63 3.13
C ALA A 58 -23.76 -2.09 3.20
N ALA A 59 -24.45 -2.99 2.50
CA ALA A 59 -24.09 -4.40 2.40
C ALA A 59 -22.70 -4.59 1.78
N VAL A 60 -22.41 -3.91 0.68
CA VAL A 60 -21.09 -3.93 0.04
C VAL A 60 -20.02 -3.38 0.98
N GLY A 61 -20.28 -2.26 1.68
CA GLY A 61 -19.33 -1.70 2.64
C GLY A 61 -18.94 -2.66 3.76
N VAL A 62 -19.91 -3.40 4.32
CA VAL A 62 -19.63 -4.44 5.33
C VAL A 62 -18.78 -5.57 4.75
N SER A 63 -19.15 -6.05 3.56
CA SER A 63 -18.44 -7.14 2.90
C SER A 63 -17.01 -6.75 2.50
N ILE A 64 -16.80 -5.51 2.03
CA ILE A 64 -15.47 -4.96 1.74
C ILE A 64 -14.63 -4.88 3.02
N ALA A 65 -15.21 -4.43 4.14
CA ALA A 65 -14.49 -4.36 5.42
C ALA A 65 -13.99 -5.75 5.86
N ILE A 66 -14.85 -6.78 5.80
CA ILE A 66 -14.47 -8.17 6.10
C ILE A 66 -13.38 -8.66 5.14
N PHE A 67 -13.61 -8.52 3.84
CA PHE A 67 -12.69 -8.99 2.81
C PHE A 67 -11.31 -8.34 2.97
N ASN A 68 -11.27 -7.02 3.16
CA ASN A 68 -10.02 -6.28 3.31
C ASN A 68 -9.28 -6.65 4.59
N GLN A 69 -9.98 -6.85 5.72
CA GLN A 69 -9.36 -7.24 6.97
C GLN A 69 -8.66 -8.59 6.84
N ILE A 70 -9.32 -9.58 6.25
CA ILE A 70 -8.76 -10.92 6.05
C ILE A 70 -7.64 -10.88 4.99
N SER A 71 -7.86 -10.16 3.89
CA SER A 71 -6.87 -10.04 2.81
C SER A 71 -5.57 -9.39 3.29
N LYS A 72 -5.63 -8.33 4.10
CA LYS A 72 -4.41 -7.64 4.57
C LYS A 72 -3.55 -8.52 5.47
N ILE A 73 -4.15 -9.40 6.27
CA ILE A 73 -3.41 -10.36 7.11
C ILE A 73 -2.62 -11.33 6.23
N THR A 74 -3.18 -11.75 5.10
CA THR A 74 -2.53 -12.67 4.15
C THR A 74 -1.50 -11.97 3.25
N ILE A 75 -1.85 -10.81 2.71
CA ILE A 75 -1.08 -10.10 1.67
C ILE A 75 0.22 -9.50 2.22
N ILE A 76 0.18 -8.89 3.40
CA ILE A 76 1.32 -8.10 3.89
C ILE A 76 2.58 -8.94 4.14
N PRO A 77 2.52 -10.09 4.85
CA PRO A 77 3.70 -10.95 4.99
C PRO A 77 4.20 -11.43 3.63
N LEU A 78 3.28 -11.80 2.74
CA LEU A 78 3.62 -12.34 1.44
C LEU A 78 4.41 -11.33 0.59
N ILE A 79 3.94 -10.07 0.50
CA ILE A 79 4.66 -9.00 -0.21
C ILE A 79 6.02 -8.74 0.44
N SER A 80 6.07 -8.61 1.76
CA SER A 80 7.30 -8.27 2.47
C SER A 80 8.39 -9.31 2.22
N VAL A 81 8.03 -10.59 2.25
CA VAL A 81 8.97 -11.71 2.04
C VAL A 81 9.41 -11.78 0.60
N THR A 82 8.46 -11.78 -0.33
CA THR A 82 8.77 -11.91 -1.76
C THR A 82 9.67 -10.77 -2.21
N THR A 83 9.40 -9.54 -1.76
CA THR A 83 10.25 -8.38 -2.09
C THR A 83 11.67 -8.55 -1.55
N SER A 84 11.84 -8.99 -0.30
CA SER A 84 13.16 -9.14 0.33
C SER A 84 13.98 -10.26 -0.30
N LEU A 85 13.39 -11.45 -0.47
CA LEU A 85 14.10 -12.61 -1.03
C LEU A 85 14.48 -12.37 -2.49
N VAL A 86 13.58 -11.77 -3.27
CA VAL A 86 13.87 -11.46 -4.68
C VAL A 86 14.94 -10.39 -4.78
N ALA A 87 14.96 -9.37 -3.92
CA ALA A 87 16.03 -8.37 -3.92
C ALA A 87 17.39 -8.98 -3.53
N GLU A 88 17.43 -9.94 -2.61
CA GLU A 88 18.65 -10.69 -2.26
C GLU A 88 19.14 -11.55 -3.44
N GLU A 89 18.25 -12.27 -4.12
CA GLU A 89 18.57 -13.12 -5.28
C GLU A 89 19.02 -12.30 -6.50
N ASP A 90 18.33 -11.19 -6.79
CA ASP A 90 18.64 -10.28 -7.90
C ASP A 90 20.02 -9.61 -7.71
N ALA A 91 20.33 -9.15 -6.50
CA ALA A 91 21.64 -8.59 -6.17
C ALA A 91 22.77 -9.63 -6.30
N ALA A 92 22.50 -10.89 -5.90
CA ALA A 92 23.47 -11.97 -6.05
C ALA A 92 23.70 -12.34 -7.54
N ASP A 93 22.65 -12.32 -8.36
CA ASP A 93 22.75 -12.59 -9.80
C ASP A 93 23.53 -11.47 -10.53
N GLU A 94 23.26 -10.19 -10.20
CA GLU A 94 24.04 -9.04 -10.71
C GLU A 94 25.55 -9.18 -10.37
N GLN A 95 25.86 -9.61 -9.14
CA GLN A 95 27.25 -9.80 -8.71
C GLN A 95 27.93 -10.97 -9.46
N ASN A 96 27.23 -12.09 -9.62
CA ASN A 96 27.74 -13.26 -10.35
C ASN A 96 27.96 -12.95 -11.84
N GLN A 97 27.07 -12.17 -12.47
CA GLN A 97 27.23 -11.73 -13.86
C GLN A 97 28.42 -10.78 -14.02
N SER A 98 28.59 -9.84 -13.08
CA SER A 98 29.74 -8.94 -13.04
C SER A 98 31.07 -9.69 -12.88
N GLU A 99 31.11 -10.69 -11.98
CA GLU A 99 32.29 -11.54 -11.79
C GLU A 99 32.58 -12.39 -13.04
N LYS A 100 31.56 -12.98 -13.67
CA LYS A 100 31.71 -13.68 -14.96
C LYS A 100 32.21 -12.77 -16.07
N GLU A 101 31.69 -11.54 -16.19
CA GLU A 101 32.19 -10.55 -17.15
C GLU A 101 33.65 -10.20 -16.87
N MET A 102 34.02 -10.00 -15.61
CA MET A 102 35.40 -9.70 -15.22
C MET A 102 36.34 -10.86 -15.56
N LEU A 103 35.96 -12.10 -15.23
CA LEU A 103 36.70 -13.31 -15.60
C LEU A 103 36.77 -13.52 -17.13
N MET A 104 35.73 -13.17 -17.87
CA MET A 104 35.71 -13.24 -19.33
C MET A 104 36.60 -12.14 -19.96
N LYS A 105 36.70 -10.97 -19.34
CA LYS A 105 37.64 -9.91 -19.75
C LYS A 105 39.09 -10.31 -19.44
N LEU A 106 39.36 -10.86 -18.25
CA LEU A 106 40.67 -11.37 -17.85
C LEU A 106 41.15 -12.50 -18.76
N SER A 107 40.30 -13.48 -19.07
CA SER A 107 40.65 -14.56 -20.01
C SER A 107 40.88 -14.05 -21.43
N ASN A 108 40.12 -13.05 -21.90
CA ASN A 108 40.38 -12.41 -23.19
C ASN A 108 41.67 -11.54 -23.20
N GLU A 109 42.07 -10.99 -22.06
CA GLU A 109 43.35 -10.27 -21.90
C GLU A 109 44.55 -11.23 -21.81
N GLU A 110 44.42 -12.35 -21.10
CA GLU A 110 45.42 -13.43 -21.09
C GLU A 110 45.61 -14.05 -22.49
N VAL A 111 44.51 -14.32 -23.20
CA VAL A 111 44.55 -14.77 -24.61
C VAL A 111 45.20 -13.71 -25.52
N LYS A 112 45.01 -12.41 -25.24
CA LYS A 112 45.73 -11.35 -25.98
C LYS A 112 47.22 -11.29 -25.66
N LEU A 113 47.62 -11.61 -24.43
CA LEU A 113 49.02 -11.65 -24.01
C LEU A 113 49.77 -12.84 -24.63
N ASP A 114 49.13 -14.02 -24.66
CA ASP A 114 49.64 -15.22 -25.33
C ASP A 114 49.75 -15.03 -26.86
N VAL A 115 48.84 -14.26 -27.46
CA VAL A 115 48.92 -13.91 -28.89
C VAL A 115 50.01 -12.86 -29.14
N LEU A 116 50.33 -11.97 -28.20
CA LEU A 116 51.44 -11.04 -28.36
C LEU A 116 52.81 -11.74 -28.28
N ASP A 117 52.95 -12.76 -27.42
CA ASP A 117 54.17 -13.58 -27.34
C ASP A 117 54.34 -14.52 -28.56
N GLN A 118 53.25 -14.84 -29.28
CA GLN A 118 53.31 -15.65 -30.51
C GLN A 118 53.47 -14.82 -31.80
N VAL A 119 53.38 -13.48 -31.75
CA VAL A 119 53.47 -12.62 -32.95
C VAL A 119 54.91 -12.18 -33.29
N GLU A 120 55.92 -12.48 -32.48
CA GLU A 120 57.34 -12.29 -32.89
C GLU A 120 57.86 -13.36 -33.87
N THR A 121 57.08 -14.38 -34.22
CA THR A 121 57.47 -15.37 -35.24
C THR A 121 56.29 -15.78 -36.12
N ASN A 122 55.88 -14.91 -37.06
CA ASN A 122 55.59 -15.24 -38.47
C ASN A 122 54.73 -14.15 -39.12
N CYS A 123 55.31 -13.46 -40.11
CA CYS A 123 54.58 -12.69 -41.10
C CYS A 123 53.98 -13.65 -42.15
N SER A 124 52.65 -13.79 -42.20
CA SER A 124 51.88 -13.83 -43.47
C SER A 124 50.38 -14.06 -43.22
N THR A 125 49.59 -13.03 -43.56
CA THR A 125 48.23 -13.10 -44.15
C THR A 125 47.27 -14.21 -43.67
N SER A 126 46.40 -13.88 -42.73
CA SER A 126 44.96 -14.14 -42.84
C SER A 126 44.20 -13.22 -41.88
N SER A 127 43.21 -12.51 -42.41
CA SER A 127 42.36 -11.55 -41.71
C SER A 127 41.51 -12.25 -40.65
N THR A 128 41.87 -12.11 -39.39
CA THR A 128 41.07 -12.55 -38.25
C THR A 128 39.85 -11.63 -38.11
N ASN A 129 38.65 -12.15 -38.37
CA ASN A 129 37.40 -11.50 -37.99
C ASN A 129 37.29 -11.48 -36.45
N VAL A 130 37.92 -10.49 -35.81
CA VAL A 130 37.60 -10.09 -34.43
C VAL A 130 36.36 -9.21 -34.53
N GLY A 131 35.20 -9.84 -34.65
CA GLY A 131 33.99 -9.14 -35.07
C GLY A 131 32.71 -9.86 -34.67
N SER A 132 32.51 -10.08 -33.38
CA SER A 132 31.16 -9.99 -32.80
C SER A 132 31.28 -9.93 -31.28
N VAL A 133 31.26 -8.71 -30.74
CA VAL A 133 30.69 -8.48 -29.41
C VAL A 133 29.25 -8.98 -29.53
N SER A 134 29.00 -10.21 -29.06
CA SER A 134 27.67 -10.76 -28.95
C SER A 134 26.85 -9.77 -28.13
N LYS A 135 25.82 -9.18 -28.75
CA LYS A 135 24.74 -8.55 -28.01
C LYS A 135 24.22 -9.61 -27.04
N LEU A 136 24.56 -9.50 -25.76
CA LEU A 136 23.89 -10.25 -24.72
C LEU A 136 22.41 -9.86 -24.84
N ASN A 137 21.61 -10.76 -25.40
CA ASN A 137 20.20 -10.80 -25.07
C ASN A 137 20.16 -10.85 -23.54
N HIS A 138 19.41 -9.96 -22.89
CA HIS A 138 19.12 -10.07 -21.46
C HIS A 138 18.69 -11.52 -21.19
N GLU A 139 19.59 -12.34 -20.64
CA GLU A 139 19.22 -13.64 -20.11
C GLU A 139 18.21 -13.35 -19.00
N LYS A 140 17.09 -14.07 -19.03
CA LYS A 140 16.04 -13.92 -18.02
C LYS A 140 16.66 -14.16 -16.64
N SER A 141 16.47 -13.24 -15.71
CA SER A 141 17.00 -13.38 -14.34
C SER A 141 16.47 -14.66 -13.70
N TYR A 142 17.36 -15.35 -12.97
CA TYR A 142 17.05 -16.60 -12.29
C TYR A 142 16.60 -16.30 -10.86
N ILE A 143 15.30 -16.43 -10.59
CA ILE A 143 14.71 -16.02 -9.30
C ILE A 143 13.76 -17.13 -8.79
N PRO A 144 14.29 -18.18 -8.14
CA PRO A 144 13.49 -19.29 -7.62
C PRO A 144 12.45 -18.84 -6.58
N SER A 145 12.75 -17.80 -5.80
CA SER A 145 11.80 -17.23 -4.83
C SER A 145 10.52 -16.70 -5.46
N ALA A 146 10.57 -16.25 -6.72
CA ALA A 146 9.38 -15.81 -7.46
C ALA A 146 8.38 -16.96 -7.68
N SER A 147 8.88 -18.16 -8.02
CA SER A 147 8.04 -19.34 -8.28
C SER A 147 7.37 -19.83 -6.98
N SER A 148 8.14 -19.89 -5.90
CA SER A 148 7.63 -20.26 -4.57
C SER A 148 6.60 -19.26 -4.05
N GLY A 149 6.84 -17.95 -4.24
CA GLY A 149 5.90 -16.90 -3.87
C GLY A 149 4.54 -17.02 -4.56
N ILE A 150 4.51 -17.38 -5.85
CA ILE A 150 3.27 -17.58 -6.61
C ILE A 150 2.52 -18.82 -6.11
N VAL A 151 3.21 -19.92 -5.81
CA VAL A 151 2.58 -21.14 -5.29
C VAL A 151 1.96 -20.90 -3.91
N VAL A 152 2.73 -20.29 -3.00
CA VAL A 152 2.24 -19.93 -1.66
C VAL A 152 1.06 -18.95 -1.77
N GLY A 153 1.17 -17.94 -2.63
CA GLY A 153 0.09 -16.99 -2.88
C GLY A 153 -1.18 -17.66 -3.42
N SER A 154 -1.03 -18.65 -4.30
CA SER A 154 -2.16 -19.44 -4.84
C SER A 154 -2.84 -20.26 -3.76
N VAL A 155 -2.07 -20.98 -2.92
CA VAL A 155 -2.61 -21.78 -1.81
C VAL A 155 -3.32 -20.89 -0.80
N LEU A 156 -2.67 -19.80 -0.37
CA LEU A 156 -3.26 -18.84 0.56
C LEU A 156 -4.52 -18.17 -0.01
N GLY A 157 -4.52 -17.88 -1.31
CA GLY A 157 -5.67 -17.35 -2.04
C GLY A 157 -6.88 -18.29 -2.04
N VAL A 158 -6.66 -19.58 -2.32
CA VAL A 158 -7.70 -20.61 -2.26
C VAL A 158 -8.19 -20.79 -0.82
N LEU A 159 -7.29 -20.87 0.17
CA LEU A 159 -7.65 -20.97 1.58
C LEU A 159 -8.49 -19.78 2.04
N GLN A 160 -8.09 -18.56 1.68
CA GLN A 160 -8.85 -17.35 1.97
C GLN A 160 -10.24 -17.37 1.32
N THR A 161 -10.33 -17.83 0.07
CA THR A 161 -11.60 -17.95 -0.65
C THR A 161 -12.55 -18.90 0.08
N LEU A 162 -12.08 -20.11 0.39
CA LEU A 162 -12.87 -21.11 1.11
C LEU A 162 -13.29 -20.59 2.48
N PHE A 163 -12.36 -19.98 3.24
CA PHE A 163 -12.66 -19.38 4.53
C PHE A 163 -13.76 -18.32 4.43
N LEU A 164 -13.65 -17.37 3.49
CA LEU A 164 -14.65 -16.32 3.31
C LEU A 164 -16.02 -16.85 2.89
N ILE A 165 -16.08 -17.88 2.04
CA ILE A 165 -17.34 -18.50 1.61
C ILE A 165 -18.02 -19.21 2.79
N PHE A 166 -17.29 -20.09 3.49
CA PHE A 166 -17.86 -20.88 4.58
C PHE A 166 -18.13 -20.05 5.84
N ALA A 167 -17.31 -19.04 6.12
CA ALA A 167 -17.47 -18.16 7.26
C ALA A 167 -18.29 -16.89 6.96
N ALA A 168 -18.88 -16.73 5.76
CA ALA A 168 -19.62 -15.54 5.38
C ALA A 168 -20.69 -15.15 6.41
N ASN A 169 -21.53 -16.11 6.82
CA ASN A 169 -22.63 -15.87 7.77
C ASN A 169 -22.14 -15.44 9.17
N PRO A 170 -21.24 -16.17 9.85
CA PRO A 170 -20.75 -15.74 11.16
C PRO A 170 -19.96 -14.43 11.08
N LEU A 171 -19.22 -14.17 10.00
CA LEU A 171 -18.49 -12.92 9.81
C LEU A 171 -19.46 -11.72 9.66
N LEU A 172 -20.53 -11.88 8.88
CA LEU A 172 -21.56 -10.84 8.75
C LEU A 172 -22.32 -10.59 10.05
N SER A 173 -22.63 -11.65 10.80
CA SER A 173 -23.26 -11.52 12.13
C SER A 173 -22.32 -10.82 13.12
N TYR A 174 -21.02 -11.11 13.09
CA TYR A 174 -20.03 -10.40 13.91
C TYR A 174 -19.95 -8.90 13.59
N MET A 175 -20.07 -8.55 12.31
CA MET A 175 -20.20 -7.15 11.86
C MET A 175 -21.51 -6.49 12.30
N GLY A 176 -22.44 -7.24 12.90
CA GLY A 176 -23.74 -6.74 13.35
C GLY A 176 -24.80 -6.69 12.26
N VAL A 177 -24.64 -7.52 11.22
CA VAL A 177 -25.66 -7.73 10.19
C VAL A 177 -26.40 -9.03 10.50
N ASP A 178 -27.51 -8.90 11.24
CA ASP A 178 -28.37 -10.04 11.59
C ASP A 178 -29.12 -10.57 10.37
N SER A 179 -29.59 -11.82 10.43
CA SER A 179 -30.33 -12.49 9.35
C SER A 179 -31.63 -11.80 8.96
N ASN A 180 -32.20 -11.00 9.86
CA ASN A 180 -33.42 -10.21 9.63
C ASN A 180 -33.12 -8.84 8.99
N SER A 181 -31.85 -8.45 8.92
CA SER A 181 -31.45 -7.18 8.33
C SER A 181 -31.66 -7.20 6.81
N PRO A 182 -32.18 -6.11 6.21
CA PRO A 182 -32.29 -6.01 4.75
C PRO A 182 -30.92 -6.10 4.05
N MET A 183 -29.83 -5.81 4.75
CA MET A 183 -28.46 -5.89 4.22
C MET A 183 -27.90 -7.32 4.14
N PHE A 184 -28.47 -8.29 4.88
CA PHE A 184 -27.86 -9.60 5.04
C PHE A 184 -27.70 -10.35 3.71
N LYS A 185 -28.78 -10.45 2.93
CA LYS A 185 -28.76 -11.17 1.65
C LYS A 185 -27.80 -10.54 0.63
N PRO A 186 -27.86 -9.22 0.36
CA PRO A 186 -26.90 -8.60 -0.55
C PRO A 186 -25.45 -8.70 -0.05
N ALA A 187 -25.22 -8.59 1.26
CA ALA A 187 -23.86 -8.66 1.83
C ALA A 187 -23.27 -10.06 1.67
N GLN A 188 -24.06 -11.09 1.96
CA GLN A 188 -23.67 -12.50 1.80
C GLN A 188 -23.38 -12.82 0.33
N GLN A 189 -24.25 -12.41 -0.59
CA GLN A 189 -24.06 -12.61 -2.03
C GLN A 189 -22.79 -11.90 -2.52
N TYR A 190 -22.59 -10.64 -2.13
CA TYR A 190 -21.40 -9.90 -2.52
C TYR A 190 -20.13 -10.52 -1.95
N LEU A 191 -20.11 -10.85 -0.65
CA LEU A 191 -18.92 -11.39 0.01
C LEU A 191 -18.50 -12.74 -0.58
N THR A 192 -19.48 -13.64 -0.80
CA THR A 192 -19.22 -14.96 -1.39
C THR A 192 -18.72 -14.85 -2.82
N LEU A 193 -19.35 -14.03 -3.68
CA LEU A 193 -18.86 -13.79 -5.03
C LEU A 193 -17.48 -13.15 -5.02
N ARG A 194 -17.31 -12.02 -4.32
CA ARG A 194 -16.06 -11.26 -4.24
C ARG A 194 -14.88 -12.10 -3.75
N SER A 195 -15.14 -13.08 -2.88
CA SER A 195 -14.14 -14.01 -2.38
C SER A 195 -13.49 -14.87 -3.48
N CYS A 196 -14.20 -15.19 -4.56
CA CYS A 196 -13.64 -15.91 -5.71
C CYS A 196 -12.54 -15.13 -6.44
N GLY A 197 -12.44 -13.82 -6.20
CA GLY A 197 -11.34 -12.97 -6.68
C GLY A 197 -10.13 -12.93 -5.74
N ALA A 198 -10.21 -13.48 -4.52
CA ALA A 198 -9.09 -13.51 -3.58
C ALA A 198 -7.82 -14.21 -4.13
N PRO A 199 -7.90 -15.33 -4.89
CA PRO A 199 -6.71 -15.96 -5.45
C PRO A 199 -5.98 -15.02 -6.40
N ALA A 200 -6.70 -14.35 -7.30
CA ALA A 200 -6.14 -13.39 -8.22
C ALA A 200 -5.49 -12.20 -7.50
N VAL A 201 -6.14 -11.65 -6.47
CA VAL A 201 -5.59 -10.55 -5.65
C VAL A 201 -4.28 -10.96 -4.98
N ILE A 202 -4.24 -12.11 -4.31
CA ILE A 202 -3.06 -12.54 -3.55
C ILE A 202 -1.90 -12.88 -4.49
N ILE A 203 -2.16 -13.57 -5.60
CA ILE A 203 -1.14 -13.87 -6.62
C ILE A 203 -0.61 -12.56 -7.22
N SER A 204 -1.49 -11.63 -7.58
CA SER A 204 -1.08 -10.32 -8.12
C SER A 204 -0.18 -9.58 -7.14
N MET A 205 -0.53 -9.57 -5.86
CA MET A 205 0.28 -8.93 -4.81
C MET A 205 1.64 -9.62 -4.63
N ALA A 206 1.71 -10.95 -4.68
CA ALA A 206 2.98 -11.67 -4.65
C ALA A 206 3.88 -11.29 -5.83
N ILE A 207 3.33 -11.27 -7.05
CA ILE A 207 4.07 -10.88 -8.26
C ILE A 207 4.50 -9.40 -8.18
N GLN A 208 3.67 -8.52 -7.64
CA GLN A 208 4.07 -7.13 -7.38
C GLN A 208 5.25 -7.03 -6.40
N GLY A 209 5.30 -7.89 -5.38
CA GLY A 209 6.47 -8.01 -4.49
C GLY A 209 7.73 -8.41 -5.26
N VAL A 210 7.63 -9.37 -6.18
CA VAL A 210 8.74 -9.78 -7.06
C VAL A 210 9.21 -8.61 -7.93
N PHE A 211 8.30 -7.93 -8.63
CA PHE A 211 8.61 -6.77 -9.47
C PHE A 211 9.26 -5.63 -8.68
N ARG A 212 8.82 -5.38 -7.43
CA ARG A 212 9.46 -4.41 -6.54
C ARG A 212 10.87 -4.84 -6.13
N GLY A 213 11.11 -6.14 -5.92
CA GLY A 213 12.43 -6.70 -5.61
C GLY A 213 13.44 -6.46 -6.73
N ILE A 214 13.04 -6.69 -7.99
CA ILE A 214 13.85 -6.39 -9.19
C ILE A 214 13.78 -4.92 -9.65
N LYS A 215 13.21 -4.03 -8.82
CA LYS A 215 13.11 -2.57 -9.05
C LYS A 215 12.28 -2.14 -10.28
N ASP A 216 11.44 -3.01 -10.86
CA ASP A 216 10.47 -2.64 -11.90
C ASP A 216 9.11 -2.26 -11.27
N THR A 217 8.90 -0.95 -11.09
CA THR A 217 7.65 -0.42 -10.53
C THR A 217 6.62 -0.03 -11.60
N LYS A 218 7.00 -0.01 -12.88
CA LYS A 218 6.14 0.46 -13.98
C LYS A 218 5.22 -0.65 -14.47
N THR A 219 5.74 -1.87 -14.59
CA THR A 219 4.96 -3.02 -15.06
C THR A 219 3.76 -3.31 -14.16
N PRO A 220 3.91 -3.37 -12.82
CA PRO A 220 2.79 -3.40 -11.88
C PRO A 220 1.73 -2.33 -12.11
N LEU A 221 2.17 -1.07 -12.24
CA LEU A 221 1.27 0.07 -12.36
C LEU A 221 0.39 -0.02 -13.61
N TYR A 222 0.97 -0.33 -14.77
CA TYR A 222 0.19 -0.45 -16.00
C TYR A 222 -0.85 -1.57 -15.94
N ALA A 223 -0.51 -2.71 -15.33
CA ALA A 223 -1.46 -3.80 -15.14
C ALA A 223 -2.63 -3.37 -14.25
N THR A 224 -2.35 -2.72 -13.12
CA THR A 224 -3.38 -2.22 -12.19
C THR A 224 -4.29 -1.18 -12.87
N VAL A 225 -3.72 -0.18 -13.55
CA VAL A 225 -4.51 0.86 -14.25
C VAL A 225 -5.43 0.24 -15.32
N MET A 226 -4.94 -0.74 -16.08
CA MET A 226 -5.76 -1.45 -17.07
C MET A 226 -6.85 -2.28 -16.43
N GLY A 227 -6.56 -2.94 -15.31
CA GLY A 227 -7.54 -3.67 -14.50
C GLY A 227 -8.62 -2.77 -13.95
N ASP A 228 -8.25 -1.65 -13.33
CA ASP A 228 -9.19 -0.68 -12.77
C ASP A 228 -10.03 0.00 -13.84
N ALA A 229 -9.45 0.34 -14.99
CA ALA A 229 -10.20 0.83 -16.14
C ALA A 229 -11.22 -0.21 -16.63
N THR A 230 -10.83 -1.49 -16.65
CA THR A 230 -11.74 -2.59 -16.98
C THR A 230 -12.86 -2.68 -15.94
N ASN A 231 -12.56 -2.54 -14.65
CA ASN A 231 -13.57 -2.57 -13.59
C ASN A 231 -14.60 -1.45 -13.78
N ILE A 232 -14.13 -0.21 -13.97
CA ILE A 232 -14.98 0.98 -14.18
C ILE A 232 -15.89 0.82 -15.40
N ILE A 233 -15.44 0.15 -16.46
CA ILE A 233 -16.24 -0.10 -17.67
C ILE A 233 -17.26 -1.24 -17.43
N LEU A 234 -16.85 -2.31 -16.76
CA LEU A 234 -17.71 -3.49 -16.53
C LEU A 234 -18.79 -3.21 -15.48
N ASP A 235 -18.51 -2.36 -14.50
CA ASP A 235 -19.43 -1.99 -13.43
C ASP A 235 -20.81 -1.56 -13.93
N PRO A 236 -20.97 -0.49 -14.73
CA PRO A 236 -22.28 -0.07 -15.21
C PRO A 236 -22.92 -1.09 -16.16
N LEU A 237 -22.11 -1.85 -16.91
CA LEU A 237 -22.60 -2.89 -17.82
C LEU A 237 -23.23 -4.05 -17.05
N LEU A 238 -22.54 -4.59 -16.04
CA LEU A 238 -23.05 -5.71 -15.26
C LEU A 238 -24.15 -5.28 -14.27
N MET A 239 -23.99 -4.11 -13.63
CA MET A 239 -24.96 -3.62 -12.64
C MET A 239 -26.27 -3.19 -13.27
N PHE A 240 -26.23 -2.30 -14.28
CA PHE A 240 -27.43 -1.64 -14.81
C PHE A 240 -27.94 -2.28 -16.10
N VAL A 241 -27.07 -2.66 -17.04
CA VAL A 241 -27.50 -3.24 -18.33
C VAL A 241 -27.95 -4.68 -18.17
N LEU A 242 -27.14 -5.52 -17.52
CA LEU A 242 -27.49 -6.92 -17.22
C LEU A 242 -28.36 -7.07 -15.96
N ARG A 243 -28.60 -5.99 -15.22
CA ARG A 243 -29.44 -5.95 -14.01
C ARG A 243 -29.00 -6.95 -12.92
N LEU A 244 -27.71 -7.23 -12.82
CA LEU A 244 -27.15 -8.12 -11.79
C LEU A 244 -27.00 -7.41 -10.42
N GLY A 245 -27.23 -6.09 -10.37
CA GLY A 245 -27.13 -5.28 -9.16
C GLY A 245 -25.77 -5.47 -8.48
N VAL A 246 -25.78 -5.64 -7.16
CA VAL A 246 -24.56 -5.83 -6.35
C VAL A 246 -23.72 -7.03 -6.78
N SER A 247 -24.35 -8.10 -7.29
CA SER A 247 -23.61 -9.25 -7.82
C SER A 247 -22.81 -8.88 -9.07
N GLY A 248 -23.31 -7.94 -9.88
CA GLY A 248 -22.62 -7.38 -11.04
C GLY A 248 -21.31 -6.69 -10.66
N ALA A 249 -21.33 -5.85 -9.61
CA ALA A 249 -20.12 -5.20 -9.09
C ALA A 249 -19.07 -6.21 -8.62
N ALA A 250 -19.49 -7.25 -7.89
CA ALA A 250 -18.57 -8.31 -7.47
C ALA A 250 -17.93 -9.01 -8.68
N ILE A 251 -18.70 -9.34 -9.71
CA ILE A 251 -18.21 -10.01 -10.93
C ILE A 251 -17.26 -9.11 -11.72
N ALA A 252 -17.60 -7.83 -11.89
CA ALA A 252 -16.74 -6.84 -12.56
C ALA A 252 -15.37 -6.78 -11.88
N HIS A 253 -15.37 -6.73 -10.55
CA HIS A 253 -14.16 -6.70 -9.78
C HIS A 253 -13.36 -8.02 -9.89
N ILE A 254 -14.03 -9.18 -9.86
CA ILE A 254 -13.35 -10.49 -10.04
C ILE A 254 -12.65 -10.53 -11.40
N ILE A 255 -13.36 -10.19 -12.49
CA ILE A 255 -12.80 -10.19 -13.85
C ILE A 255 -11.56 -9.28 -13.92
N SER A 256 -11.66 -8.09 -13.33
CA SER A 256 -10.56 -7.11 -13.32
C SER A 256 -9.35 -7.62 -12.54
N GLN A 257 -9.55 -8.27 -11.39
CA GLN A 257 -8.45 -8.86 -10.61
C GLN A 257 -7.77 -10.02 -11.34
N TYR A 258 -8.54 -10.87 -12.03
CA TYR A 258 -7.94 -11.93 -12.86
C TYR A 258 -7.20 -11.36 -14.07
N LEU A 259 -7.69 -10.28 -14.68
CA LEU A 259 -6.98 -9.59 -15.76
C LEU A 259 -5.62 -9.06 -15.28
N ILE A 260 -5.58 -8.39 -14.12
CA ILE A 260 -4.33 -7.93 -13.48
C ILE A 260 -3.39 -9.12 -13.25
N ALA A 261 -3.89 -10.19 -12.62
CA ALA A 261 -3.08 -11.38 -12.33
C ALA A 261 -2.46 -12.00 -13.59
N ILE A 262 -3.23 -12.11 -14.67
CA ILE A 262 -2.78 -12.66 -15.96
C ILE A 262 -1.74 -11.74 -16.60
N MET A 263 -1.97 -10.42 -16.63
CA MET A 263 -1.03 -9.45 -17.20
C MET A 263 0.31 -9.45 -16.45
N LEU A 264 0.25 -9.50 -15.12
CA LEU A 264 1.44 -9.57 -14.26
C LEU A 264 2.19 -10.88 -14.44
N LEU A 265 1.50 -12.01 -14.45
CA LEU A 265 2.11 -13.33 -14.64
C LEU A 265 2.77 -13.43 -16.02
N TRP A 266 2.09 -12.95 -17.07
CA TRP A 266 2.64 -12.94 -18.42
C TRP A 266 3.88 -12.06 -18.53
N SER A 267 3.87 -10.89 -17.89
CA SER A 267 5.02 -9.99 -17.86
C SER A 267 6.18 -10.60 -17.09
N LEU A 268 5.90 -11.27 -15.97
CA LEU A 268 6.91 -11.95 -15.16
C LEU A 268 7.55 -13.11 -15.93
N MET A 269 6.77 -13.94 -16.63
CA MET A 269 7.30 -15.05 -17.44
C MET A 269 8.23 -14.60 -18.59
N LYS A 270 8.14 -13.33 -19.00
CA LYS A 270 9.05 -12.74 -19.98
C LYS A 270 10.37 -12.31 -19.36
N GLN A 271 10.37 -11.82 -18.13
CA GLN A 271 11.55 -11.28 -17.44
C GLN A 271 12.30 -12.33 -16.61
N VAL A 272 11.58 -13.32 -16.05
CA VAL A 272 12.10 -14.29 -15.07
C VAL A 272 11.84 -15.72 -15.55
N VAL A 273 12.82 -16.61 -15.38
CA VAL A 273 12.60 -18.05 -15.58
C VAL A 273 11.92 -18.63 -14.35
N LEU A 274 10.67 -19.10 -14.51
CA LEU A 274 9.97 -19.84 -13.46
C LEU A 274 10.45 -21.30 -13.44
N LEU A 275 10.76 -21.82 -12.26
CA LEU A 275 11.20 -23.20 -12.05
C LEU A 275 10.12 -24.03 -11.34
N PRO A 276 10.20 -25.38 -11.43
CA PRO A 276 9.40 -26.23 -10.57
C PRO A 276 9.68 -25.91 -9.09
N PRO A 277 8.63 -25.69 -8.29
CA PRO A 277 8.77 -25.19 -6.92
C PRO A 277 9.45 -26.23 -6.02
N SER A 278 10.54 -25.84 -5.37
CA SER A 278 11.12 -26.58 -4.24
C SER A 278 10.50 -26.02 -2.96
N PHE A 279 9.71 -26.83 -2.26
CA PHE A 279 9.16 -26.47 -0.94
C PHE A 279 10.24 -26.38 0.15
N GLN A 280 11.47 -26.82 -0.12
CA GLN A 280 12.56 -26.87 0.85
C GLN A 280 13.39 -25.58 0.94
N ASP A 281 13.39 -24.74 -0.10
CA ASP A 281 14.17 -23.48 -0.11
C ASP A 281 13.42 -22.30 0.53
N PHE A 282 12.18 -22.52 0.96
CA PHE A 282 11.34 -21.47 1.52
C PHE A 282 11.67 -21.27 3.01
N GLN A 283 12.41 -20.20 3.30
CA GLN A 283 12.79 -19.81 4.66
C GLN A 283 11.60 -19.24 5.45
N PHE A 284 10.56 -20.06 5.68
CA PHE A 284 9.33 -19.71 6.43
C PHE A 284 9.64 -19.11 7.81
N GLU A 285 10.78 -19.48 8.40
CA GLU A 285 11.28 -18.94 9.65
C GLU A 285 11.67 -17.45 9.55
N LYS A 286 12.33 -17.02 8.46
CA LYS A 286 12.61 -15.59 8.20
C LYS A 286 11.34 -14.78 7.95
N ILE A 287 10.34 -15.39 7.30
CA ILE A 287 9.01 -14.79 7.06
C ILE A 287 8.34 -14.44 8.38
N LEU A 288 8.35 -15.39 9.31
CA LEU A 288 7.71 -15.24 10.60
C LEU A 288 8.52 -14.31 11.52
N GLN A 289 9.85 -14.36 11.52
CA GLN A 289 10.66 -13.50 12.40
C GLN A 289 10.56 -12.01 12.05
N ASN A 290 10.68 -11.66 10.76
CA ASN A 290 10.75 -10.25 10.36
C ASN A 290 9.38 -9.66 9.96
N GLY A 291 8.46 -10.49 9.45
CA GLY A 291 7.14 -10.06 8.99
C GLY A 291 6.06 -10.04 10.08
N PHE A 292 6.20 -10.82 11.16
CA PHE A 292 5.15 -10.98 12.16
C PHE A 292 4.86 -9.70 12.94
N LEU A 293 5.89 -8.92 13.28
CA LEU A 293 5.72 -7.67 14.00
C LEU A 293 4.96 -6.63 13.15
N LEU A 294 5.27 -6.57 11.84
CA LEU A 294 4.56 -5.74 10.87
C LEU A 294 3.13 -6.25 10.62
N LEU A 295 2.91 -7.56 10.61
CA LEU A 295 1.58 -8.15 10.52
C LEU A 295 0.72 -7.73 11.71
N ILE A 296 1.22 -7.84 12.94
CA ILE A 296 0.46 -7.43 14.13
C ILE A 296 0.15 -5.92 14.06
N LYS A 297 1.12 -5.09 13.67
CA LYS A 297 0.93 -3.64 13.45
C LYS A 297 -0.24 -3.40 12.51
N VAL A 298 -0.20 -4.00 11.32
CA VAL A 298 -1.21 -3.79 10.28
C VAL A 298 -2.56 -4.31 10.75
N ALA A 299 -2.62 -5.52 11.32
CA ALA A 299 -3.85 -6.10 11.82
C ALA A 299 -4.52 -5.21 12.89
N ALA A 300 -3.74 -4.65 13.82
CA ALA A 300 -4.24 -3.75 14.86
C ALA A 300 -4.82 -2.45 14.26
N VAL A 301 -4.11 -1.86 13.30
CA VAL A 301 -4.54 -0.65 12.60
C VAL A 301 -5.80 -0.88 11.78
N THR A 302 -5.86 -1.95 10.99
CA THR A 302 -6.99 -2.22 10.10
C THR A 302 -8.22 -2.69 10.87
N PHE A 303 -8.01 -3.34 12.02
CA PHE A 303 -9.09 -3.72 12.91
C PHE A 303 -9.87 -2.50 13.44
N CYS A 304 -9.21 -1.37 13.72
CA CYS A 304 -9.90 -0.15 14.17
C CYS A 304 -10.90 0.36 13.12
N VAL A 305 -10.50 0.37 11.84
CA VAL A 305 -11.38 0.79 10.73
C VAL A 305 -12.50 -0.23 10.50
N THR A 306 -12.19 -1.53 10.60
CA THR A 306 -13.18 -2.61 10.48
C THR A 306 -14.21 -2.56 11.62
N LEU A 307 -13.76 -2.27 12.84
CA LEU A 307 -14.64 -2.09 14.00
C LEU A 307 -15.54 -0.86 13.83
N ALA A 308 -15.01 0.25 13.31
CA ALA A 308 -15.82 1.43 12.98
C ALA A 308 -16.92 1.09 11.96
N ALA A 309 -16.60 0.32 10.92
CA ALA A 309 -17.58 -0.19 9.96
C ALA A 309 -18.63 -1.10 10.63
N SER A 310 -18.22 -2.01 11.53
CA SER A 310 -19.13 -2.86 12.30
C SER A 310 -20.10 -2.03 13.16
N LEU A 311 -19.58 -1.01 13.85
CA LEU A 311 -20.40 -0.11 14.66
C LEU A 311 -21.37 0.72 13.81
N ALA A 312 -20.98 1.13 12.61
CA ALA A 312 -21.87 1.81 11.68
C ALA A 312 -22.96 0.86 11.14
N ALA A 313 -22.60 -0.38 10.78
CA ALA A 313 -23.54 -1.43 10.34
C ALA A 313 -24.60 -1.74 11.39
N ARG A 314 -24.21 -1.85 12.66
CA ARG A 314 -25.11 -2.07 13.81
C ARG A 314 -26.14 -0.96 14.01
N LYS A 315 -25.88 0.26 13.51
CA LYS A 315 -26.81 1.39 13.59
C LYS A 315 -27.81 1.43 12.41
N GLY A 316 -27.69 0.52 11.45
CA GLY A 316 -28.60 0.38 10.32
C GLY A 316 -27.98 0.68 8.95
N SER A 317 -28.71 0.33 7.89
CA SER A 317 -28.23 0.43 6.50
C SER A 317 -27.94 1.85 6.07
N THR A 318 -28.82 2.81 6.36
CA THR A 318 -28.61 4.22 6.00
C THR A 318 -27.33 4.78 6.63
N THR A 319 -27.07 4.44 7.90
CA THR A 319 -25.86 4.85 8.62
C THR A 319 -24.60 4.25 8.01
N MET A 320 -24.62 2.96 7.70
CA MET A 320 -23.49 2.27 7.10
C MET A 320 -23.22 2.72 5.66
N ALA A 321 -24.25 3.01 4.87
CA ALA A 321 -24.10 3.57 3.53
C ALA A 321 -23.40 4.94 3.54
N ALA A 322 -23.86 5.84 4.42
CA ALA A 322 -23.21 7.15 4.62
C ALA A 322 -21.78 6.99 5.12
N PHE A 323 -21.55 6.08 6.07
CA PHE A 323 -20.23 5.77 6.59
C PHE A 323 -19.30 5.25 5.48
N GLN A 324 -19.78 4.36 4.61
CA GLN A 324 -18.99 3.78 3.52
C GLN A 324 -18.53 4.85 2.52
N ILE A 325 -19.42 5.76 2.09
CA ILE A 325 -19.05 6.87 1.18
C ILE A 325 -18.00 7.77 1.84
N CYS A 326 -18.27 8.21 3.07
CA CYS A 326 -17.35 9.09 3.79
C CYS A 326 -15.99 8.42 4.06
N LEU A 327 -15.98 7.13 4.44
CA LEU A 327 -14.75 6.37 4.67
C LEU A 327 -13.97 6.17 3.37
N GLN A 328 -14.64 5.90 2.25
CA GLN A 328 -13.99 5.74 0.96
C GLN A 328 -13.29 7.03 0.52
N ILE A 329 -13.98 8.17 0.64
CA ILE A 329 -13.39 9.49 0.36
C ILE A 329 -12.23 9.77 1.30
N TRP A 330 -12.42 9.53 2.59
CA TRP A 330 -11.42 9.76 3.63
C TRP A 330 -10.14 8.95 3.39
N MET A 331 -10.27 7.66 3.02
CA MET A 331 -9.14 6.82 2.66
C MET A 331 -8.51 7.29 1.35
N ALA A 332 -9.32 7.54 0.31
CA ALA A 332 -8.81 7.88 -1.02
C ALA A 332 -7.96 9.16 -1.02
N THR A 333 -8.39 10.19 -0.30
CA THR A 333 -7.62 11.44 -0.18
C THR A 333 -6.40 11.25 0.70
N SER A 334 -6.48 10.40 1.73
CA SER A 334 -5.34 10.12 2.60
C SER A 334 -4.24 9.32 1.90
N LEU A 335 -4.59 8.45 0.94
CA LEU A 335 -3.61 7.68 0.18
C LEU A 335 -2.72 8.56 -0.72
N LEU A 336 -3.14 9.78 -1.06
CA LEU A 336 -2.29 10.74 -1.79
C LEU A 336 -1.04 11.12 -0.98
N ALA A 337 -1.13 11.09 0.35
CA ALA A 337 -0.02 11.32 1.27
C ALA A 337 1.06 10.23 1.20
N ASP A 338 0.71 9.05 0.72
CA ASP A 338 1.60 7.89 0.71
C ASP A 338 2.77 8.10 -0.26
N GLY A 339 2.57 8.81 -1.38
CA GLY A 339 3.68 9.19 -2.25
C GLY A 339 4.70 10.10 -1.56
N LEU A 340 4.26 10.99 -0.67
CA LEU A 340 5.14 11.81 0.15
C LEU A 340 5.83 10.98 1.25
N ALA A 341 5.12 10.00 1.82
CA ALA A 341 5.69 9.05 2.79
C ALA A 341 6.81 8.20 2.15
N VAL A 342 6.61 7.71 0.92
CA VAL A 342 7.61 6.96 0.15
C VAL A 342 8.85 7.82 -0.14
N ALA A 343 8.66 9.09 -0.52
CA ALA A 343 9.78 10.02 -0.69
C ALA A 343 10.56 10.24 0.62
N GLY A 344 9.85 10.44 1.74
CA GLY A 344 10.46 10.53 3.07
C GLY A 344 11.24 9.28 3.45
N GLN A 345 10.66 8.10 3.24
CA GLN A 345 11.30 6.82 3.49
C GLN A 345 12.64 6.68 2.73
N ALA A 346 12.63 6.96 1.43
CA ALA A 346 13.82 6.80 0.58
C ALA A 346 14.95 7.78 0.96
N LEU A 347 14.62 9.05 1.16
CA LEU A 347 15.62 10.09 1.48
C LEU A 347 16.22 9.88 2.87
N ILE A 348 15.38 9.54 3.86
CA ILE A 348 15.83 9.32 5.23
C ILE A 348 16.69 8.04 5.31
N ALA A 349 16.28 6.95 4.65
CA ALA A 349 17.07 5.72 4.61
C ALA A 349 18.45 5.95 3.97
N SER A 350 18.51 6.68 2.85
CA SER A 350 19.77 7.02 2.20
C SER A 350 20.67 7.91 3.07
N ALA A 351 20.09 8.91 3.75
CA ALA A 351 20.84 9.80 4.63
C ALA A 351 21.36 9.08 5.88
N PHE A 352 20.58 8.17 6.48
CA PHE A 352 21.05 7.30 7.56
C PHE A 352 22.19 6.37 7.12
N ALA A 353 22.08 5.75 5.93
CA ALA A 353 23.14 4.88 5.41
C ALA A 353 24.47 5.64 5.21
N ARG A 354 24.41 6.96 4.94
CA ARG A 354 25.59 7.83 4.80
C ARG A 354 26.01 8.51 6.10
N ASN A 355 25.33 8.25 7.22
CA ASN A 355 25.50 8.95 8.50
C ASN A 355 25.35 10.49 8.41
N ASP A 356 24.60 11.00 7.43
CA ASP A 356 24.33 12.43 7.27
C ASP A 356 23.08 12.83 8.07
N TYR A 357 23.28 12.98 9.38
CA TYR A 357 22.21 13.34 10.32
C TYR A 357 21.59 14.71 10.06
N LYS A 358 22.33 15.64 9.41
CA LYS A 358 21.76 16.94 9.02
C LYS A 358 20.74 16.76 7.89
N LYS A 359 21.07 15.97 6.87
CA LYS A 359 20.13 15.62 5.80
C LYS A 359 18.94 14.80 6.31
N VAL A 360 19.12 13.93 7.31
CA VAL A 360 18.00 13.22 7.99
C VAL A 360 16.99 14.21 8.58
N ILE A 361 17.46 15.16 9.41
CA ILE A 361 16.58 16.15 10.05
C ILE A 361 15.89 17.02 8.99
N ALA A 362 16.66 17.51 8.01
CA ALA A 362 16.14 18.37 6.95
C ALA A 362 15.06 17.66 6.13
N SER A 363 15.29 16.39 5.75
CA SER A 363 14.34 15.57 4.99
C SER A 363 13.07 15.28 5.80
N ALA A 364 13.21 14.83 7.06
CA ALA A 364 12.07 14.55 7.93
C ALA A 364 11.21 15.80 8.17
N SER A 365 11.85 16.94 8.46
CA SER A 365 11.20 18.23 8.65
C SER A 365 10.46 18.66 7.38
N ARG A 366 11.13 18.64 6.22
CA ARG A 366 10.54 19.10 4.95
C ARG A 366 9.35 18.24 4.51
N VAL A 367 9.47 16.92 4.61
CA VAL A 367 8.39 15.99 4.23
C VAL A 367 7.19 16.13 5.18
N LEU A 368 7.40 16.33 6.48
CA LEU A 368 6.30 16.61 7.43
C LEU A 368 5.62 17.96 7.14
N GLN A 369 6.38 19.00 6.79
CA GLN A 369 5.83 20.31 6.43
C GLN A 369 5.01 20.24 5.13
N LEU A 370 5.53 19.56 4.10
CA LEU A 370 4.80 19.31 2.87
C LEU A 370 3.53 18.46 3.12
N GLY A 371 3.59 17.51 4.05
CA GLY A 371 2.44 16.72 4.46
C GLY A 371 1.37 17.58 5.13
N LEU A 372 1.77 18.50 6.02
CA LEU A 372 0.83 19.45 6.61
C LEU A 372 0.18 20.34 5.54
N ILE A 373 0.95 20.87 4.59
CA ILE A 373 0.44 21.69 3.49
C ILE A 373 -0.53 20.88 2.63
N LEU A 374 -0.15 19.67 2.21
CA LEU A 374 -1.00 18.78 1.42
C LEU A 374 -2.32 18.50 2.15
N GLY A 375 -2.27 18.16 3.44
CA GLY A 375 -3.47 17.88 4.21
C GLY A 375 -4.36 19.12 4.42
N LEU A 376 -3.80 20.32 4.53
CA LEU A 376 -4.57 21.57 4.57
C LEU A 376 -5.25 21.86 3.23
N VAL A 377 -4.54 21.64 2.11
CA VAL A 377 -5.10 21.77 0.75
C VAL A 377 -6.23 20.77 0.55
N LEU A 378 -6.04 19.50 0.93
CA LEU A 378 -7.06 18.46 0.86
C LEU A 378 -8.27 18.79 1.74
N SER A 379 -8.05 19.28 2.96
CA SER A 379 -9.13 19.72 3.86
C SER A 379 -9.98 20.82 3.22
N PHE A 380 -9.35 21.87 2.68
CA PHE A 380 -10.05 22.96 2.00
C PHE A 380 -10.83 22.48 0.77
N LEU A 381 -10.21 21.63 -0.05
CA LEU A 381 -10.83 21.08 -1.26
C LEU A 381 -12.05 20.23 -0.90
N LEU A 382 -11.93 19.33 0.08
CA LEU A 382 -13.04 18.47 0.50
C LEU A 382 -14.18 19.25 1.14
N LEU A 383 -13.88 20.26 1.98
CA LEU A 383 -14.91 21.09 2.59
C LEU A 383 -15.70 21.88 1.54
N SER A 384 -15.04 22.29 0.46
CA SER A 384 -15.65 23.04 -0.65
C SER A 384 -16.43 22.13 -1.61
N LEU A 385 -15.91 20.93 -1.90
CA LEU A 385 -16.42 20.06 -2.95
C LEU A 385 -17.49 19.07 -2.47
N LEU A 386 -17.32 18.45 -1.30
CA LEU A 386 -18.20 17.37 -0.82
C LEU A 386 -19.67 17.75 -0.60
N PRO A 387 -20.02 18.99 -0.16
CA PRO A 387 -21.41 19.39 -0.06
C PRO A 387 -22.18 19.24 -1.39
N PHE A 388 -21.48 19.38 -2.52
CA PHE A 388 -22.05 19.22 -3.86
C PHE A 388 -21.80 17.82 -4.43
N ALA A 389 -20.58 17.29 -4.27
CA ALA A 389 -20.16 16.02 -4.84
C ALA A 389 -20.80 14.80 -4.17
N SER A 390 -21.33 14.93 -2.94
CA SER A 390 -22.03 13.83 -2.25
C SER A 390 -23.21 13.25 -3.04
N ARG A 391 -23.87 14.07 -3.88
CA ARG A 391 -24.97 13.65 -4.77
C ARG A 391 -24.51 12.76 -5.92
N LEU A 392 -23.21 12.75 -6.25
CA LEU A 392 -22.65 11.82 -7.24
C LEU A 392 -22.65 10.38 -6.72
N PHE A 393 -22.70 10.19 -5.39
CA PHE A 393 -22.66 8.86 -4.79
C PHE A 393 -24.05 8.29 -4.51
N THR A 394 -25.04 9.15 -4.21
CA THR A 394 -26.39 8.68 -3.89
C THR A 394 -27.43 9.78 -4.03
N ASN A 395 -28.66 9.37 -4.35
CA ASN A 395 -29.84 10.24 -4.38
C ASN A 395 -30.70 10.12 -3.10
N ASP A 396 -30.34 9.25 -2.15
CA ASP A 396 -31.10 9.06 -0.91
C ASP A 396 -30.92 10.24 0.05
N THR A 397 -32.02 10.91 0.39
CA THR A 397 -31.99 12.10 1.24
C THR A 397 -31.51 11.81 2.67
N ASN A 398 -31.82 10.65 3.22
CA ASN A 398 -31.41 10.28 4.59
C ASN A 398 -29.91 9.99 4.63
N VAL A 399 -29.37 9.34 3.58
CA VAL A 399 -27.92 9.11 3.45
C VAL A 399 -27.19 10.44 3.28
N LEU A 400 -27.68 11.34 2.43
CA LEU A 400 -27.08 12.66 2.20
C LEU A 400 -27.04 13.54 3.47
N GLN A 401 -28.07 13.45 4.32
CA GLN A 401 -28.08 14.15 5.61
C GLN A 401 -26.97 13.64 6.54
N LEU A 402 -26.77 12.33 6.62
CA LEU A 402 -25.70 11.73 7.42
C LEU A 402 -24.32 12.04 6.83
N ILE A 403 -24.16 12.01 5.50
CA ILE A 403 -22.93 12.45 4.84
C ILE A 403 -22.61 13.89 5.21
N SER A 404 -23.60 14.80 5.21
CA SER A 404 -23.40 16.20 5.61
C SER A 404 -22.86 16.36 7.03
N ILE A 405 -23.27 15.48 7.96
CA ILE A 405 -22.71 15.41 9.32
C ILE A 405 -21.27 14.86 9.31
N GLY A 406 -20.95 13.93 8.41
CA GLY A 406 -19.63 13.31 8.27
C GLY A 406 -18.58 14.21 7.60
N ILE A 407 -18.97 15.10 6.68
CA ILE A 407 -18.07 15.95 5.87
C ILE A 407 -17.03 16.70 6.73
N PRO A 408 -17.40 17.39 7.82
CA PRO A 408 -16.42 18.09 8.65
C PRO A 408 -15.34 17.15 9.21
N TYR A 409 -15.71 15.94 9.63
CA TYR A 409 -14.74 14.96 10.12
C TYR A 409 -13.84 14.46 9.00
N VAL A 410 -14.40 14.16 7.82
CA VAL A 410 -13.63 13.71 6.66
C VAL A 410 -12.60 14.78 6.24
N ALA A 411 -13.02 16.05 6.14
CA ALA A 411 -12.19 17.15 5.66
C ALA A 411 -11.18 17.63 6.72
N VAL A 412 -11.64 17.95 7.93
CA VAL A 412 -10.80 18.56 8.98
C VAL A 412 -9.72 17.58 9.48
N THR A 413 -9.93 16.27 9.34
CA THR A 413 -8.91 15.27 9.70
C THR A 413 -7.83 15.07 8.63
N GLN A 414 -7.94 15.63 7.42
CA GLN A 414 -6.92 15.41 6.36
C GLN A 414 -5.49 15.86 6.73
N PRO A 415 -5.26 16.99 7.43
CA PRO A 415 -3.93 17.36 7.93
C PRO A 415 -3.38 16.32 8.91
N ILE A 416 -4.26 15.79 9.76
CA ILE A 416 -3.93 14.76 10.74
C ILE A 416 -3.55 13.47 9.98
N ASN A 417 -4.42 13.01 9.08
CA ASN A 417 -4.16 11.81 8.29
C ASN A 417 -2.83 11.91 7.53
N THR A 418 -2.64 12.98 6.77
CA THR A 418 -1.46 13.16 5.92
C THR A 418 -0.18 13.08 6.75
N LEU A 419 -0.14 13.72 7.92
CA LEU A 419 0.98 13.60 8.85
C LEU A 419 1.15 12.17 9.37
N ALA A 420 0.08 11.45 9.70
CA ALA A 420 0.16 10.07 10.16
C ALA A 420 0.81 9.15 9.11
N PHE A 421 0.42 9.28 7.84
CA PHE A 421 1.01 8.53 6.72
C PHE A 421 2.49 8.92 6.50
N VAL A 422 2.80 10.21 6.52
CA VAL A 422 4.21 10.68 6.41
C VAL A 422 5.06 10.13 7.56
N PHE A 423 4.54 10.09 8.79
CA PHE A 423 5.25 9.51 9.93
C PHE A 423 5.53 8.02 9.76
N ASP A 424 4.64 7.25 9.13
CA ASP A 424 4.94 5.86 8.79
C ASP A 424 6.16 5.78 7.86
N GLY A 425 6.20 6.60 6.81
CA GLY A 425 7.35 6.69 5.89
C GLY A 425 8.64 7.12 6.59
N VAL A 426 8.59 8.10 7.50
CA VAL A 426 9.73 8.55 8.30
C VAL A 426 10.27 7.43 9.20
N ASN A 427 9.37 6.71 9.90
CA ASN A 427 9.76 5.59 10.77
C ASN A 427 10.35 4.42 9.96
N TYR A 428 9.81 4.16 8.77
CA TYR A 428 10.31 3.11 7.89
C TYR A 428 11.66 3.49 7.27
N GLY A 429 11.87 4.76 6.91
CA GLY A 429 13.17 5.26 6.45
C GLY A 429 14.24 5.17 7.54
N ALA A 430 13.85 5.31 8.81
CA ALA A 430 14.73 5.12 9.96
C ALA A 430 14.89 3.64 10.39
N SER A 431 14.26 2.69 9.68
CA SER A 431 14.23 1.26 10.02
C SER A 431 13.70 0.95 11.43
N ASP A 432 12.83 1.80 11.98
CA ASP A 432 12.33 1.70 13.36
C ASP A 432 11.05 0.84 13.46
N PHE A 433 11.11 -0.36 12.88
CA PHE A 433 9.96 -1.26 12.76
C PHE A 433 9.40 -1.69 14.12
N THR A 434 10.28 -1.89 15.11
CA THR A 434 9.90 -2.30 16.45
C THR A 434 9.04 -1.26 17.16
N TYR A 435 9.50 -0.01 17.17
CA TYR A 435 8.71 1.08 17.72
C TYR A 435 7.38 1.25 16.98
N SER A 436 7.43 1.20 15.64
CA SER A 436 6.26 1.36 14.79
C SER A 436 5.17 0.32 15.12
N ALA A 437 5.55 -0.93 15.36
CA ALA A 437 4.57 -1.96 15.69
C ALA A 437 3.97 -1.79 17.10
N PHE A 438 4.79 -1.65 18.13
CA PHE A 438 4.28 -1.53 19.51
C PHE A 438 3.45 -0.26 19.71
N SER A 439 3.88 0.86 19.13
CA SER A 439 3.12 2.11 19.19
C SER A 439 1.74 1.96 18.53
N MET A 440 1.64 1.33 17.35
CA MET A 440 0.35 1.13 16.70
C MET A 440 -0.58 0.16 17.44
N ILE A 441 -0.04 -0.86 18.12
CA ILE A 441 -0.84 -1.73 18.99
C ILE A 441 -1.44 -0.92 20.14
N MET A 442 -0.64 -0.07 20.80
CA MET A 442 -1.14 0.79 21.88
C MET A 442 -2.17 1.80 21.38
N VAL A 443 -1.93 2.41 20.21
CA VAL A 443 -2.89 3.30 19.56
C VAL A 443 -4.20 2.55 19.27
N ALA A 444 -4.12 1.33 18.75
CA ALA A 444 -5.29 0.52 18.44
C ALA A 444 -6.10 0.17 19.71
N LEU A 445 -5.45 -0.22 20.80
CA LEU A 445 -6.13 -0.52 22.08
C LEU A 445 -6.94 0.68 22.58
N VAL A 446 -6.33 1.86 22.64
CA VAL A 446 -7.01 3.10 23.07
C VAL A 446 -8.14 3.47 22.09
N SER A 447 -7.92 3.28 20.80
CA SER A 447 -8.91 3.59 19.76
C SER A 447 -10.11 2.65 19.78
N ILE A 448 -9.91 1.37 20.10
CA ILE A 448 -11.00 0.40 20.27
C ILE A 448 -11.87 0.80 21.46
N MET A 449 -11.26 1.20 22.57
CA MET A 449 -12.02 1.69 23.73
C MET A 449 -12.82 2.95 23.40
N SER A 450 -12.21 3.92 22.71
CA SER A 450 -12.90 5.15 22.31
C SER A 450 -14.04 4.89 21.32
N LEU A 451 -13.87 3.95 20.37
CA LEU A 451 -14.90 3.53 19.42
C LEU A 451 -16.15 3.00 20.13
N TYR A 452 -15.99 2.07 21.08
CA TYR A 452 -17.13 1.53 21.83
C TYR A 452 -17.82 2.60 22.69
N MET A 453 -17.06 3.41 23.41
CA MET A 453 -17.61 4.44 24.31
C MET A 453 -18.35 5.55 23.55
N LEU A 454 -17.75 6.06 22.47
CA LEU A 454 -18.30 7.19 21.70
C LEU A 454 -19.43 6.76 20.76
N SER A 455 -19.34 5.58 20.13
CA SER A 455 -20.43 5.09 19.28
C SER A 455 -21.71 4.78 20.07
N SER A 456 -21.56 4.35 21.33
CA SER A 456 -22.70 4.12 22.23
C SER A 456 -23.39 5.44 22.60
N SER A 457 -22.63 6.49 22.94
CA SER A 457 -23.17 7.77 23.43
C SER A 457 -23.60 8.75 22.32
N LEU A 458 -22.80 8.88 21.26
CA LEU A 458 -22.96 9.90 20.20
C LEU A 458 -23.32 9.31 18.83
N GLY A 459 -23.54 8.00 18.73
CA GLY A 459 -23.96 7.35 17.49
C GLY A 459 -22.98 7.52 16.32
N PHE A 460 -23.48 7.90 15.15
CA PHE A 460 -22.68 8.09 13.93
C PHE A 460 -21.54 9.10 14.11
N THR A 461 -21.83 10.24 14.75
CA THR A 461 -20.84 11.27 15.08
C THR A 461 -19.75 10.73 16.01
N GLY A 462 -20.14 9.88 16.96
CA GLY A 462 -19.21 9.22 17.88
C GLY A 462 -18.18 8.34 17.17
N ILE A 463 -18.57 7.64 16.11
CA ILE A 463 -17.66 6.81 15.29
C ILE A 463 -16.59 7.70 14.63
N TRP A 464 -16.98 8.83 14.06
CA TRP A 464 -16.04 9.76 13.42
C TRP A 464 -15.11 10.46 14.40
N ILE A 465 -15.60 10.83 15.59
CA ILE A 465 -14.76 11.37 16.67
C ILE A 465 -13.72 10.31 17.08
N ALA A 466 -14.13 9.06 17.24
CA ALA A 466 -13.21 7.98 17.59
C ALA A 466 -12.16 7.71 16.51
N LEU A 467 -12.52 7.75 15.22
CA LEU A 467 -11.56 7.68 14.10
C LEU A 467 -10.60 8.88 14.08
N SER A 468 -11.09 10.06 14.46
CA SER A 468 -10.26 11.27 14.59
C SER A 468 -9.24 11.12 15.74
N ILE A 469 -9.68 10.56 16.88
CA ILE A 469 -8.80 10.20 18.00
C ILE A 469 -7.75 9.18 17.55
N TYR A 470 -8.16 8.14 16.84
CA TYR A 470 -7.28 7.12 16.29
C TYR A 470 -6.14 7.73 15.46
N MET A 471 -6.46 8.60 14.49
CA MET A 471 -5.42 9.24 13.67
C MET A 471 -4.58 10.26 14.46
N THR A 472 -5.18 10.96 15.42
CA THR A 472 -4.45 11.88 16.32
C THR A 472 -3.42 11.12 17.16
N LEU A 473 -3.80 9.98 17.72
CA LEU A 473 -2.91 9.12 18.50
C LEU A 473 -1.74 8.58 17.66
N ARG A 474 -1.96 8.27 16.37
CA ARG A 474 -0.88 7.87 15.46
C ARG A 474 0.16 8.97 15.28
N ILE A 475 -0.27 10.20 15.08
CA ILE A 475 0.62 11.36 14.97
C ILE A 475 1.37 11.60 16.28
N LEU A 476 0.66 11.53 17.41
CA LEU A 476 1.28 11.71 18.73
C LEU A 476 2.38 10.67 18.97
N ALA A 477 2.18 9.42 18.54
CA ALA A 477 3.23 8.40 18.58
C ALA A 477 4.45 8.83 17.72
N GLY A 478 4.25 9.24 16.46
CA GLY A 478 5.33 9.73 15.60
C GLY A 478 6.12 10.89 16.23
N PHE A 479 5.42 11.89 16.74
CA PHE A 479 6.02 13.02 17.45
C PHE A 479 6.73 12.63 18.73
N TRP A 480 6.18 11.69 19.50
CA TRP A 480 6.80 11.20 20.72
C TRP A 480 8.14 10.52 20.45
N ARG A 481 8.23 9.73 19.37
CA ARG A 481 9.47 9.03 19.01
C ARG A 481 10.60 9.98 18.68
N ILE A 482 10.35 10.95 17.78
CA ILE A 482 11.35 11.95 17.39
C ILE A 482 11.62 12.91 18.56
N GLY A 483 10.56 13.34 19.25
CA GLY A 483 10.64 14.29 20.37
C GLY A 483 11.42 13.79 21.58
N THR A 484 11.45 12.47 21.81
CA THR A 484 12.24 11.85 22.87
C THR A 484 13.68 11.55 22.46
N GLY A 485 14.04 11.72 21.18
CA GLY A 485 15.37 11.39 20.64
C GLY A 485 15.80 9.97 21.02
N SER A 486 14.90 9.00 20.85
CA SER A 486 15.13 7.60 21.24
C SER A 486 15.27 6.69 20.00
N GLY A 487 15.96 5.57 20.17
CA GLY A 487 16.24 4.65 19.05
C GLY A 487 17.12 5.29 17.98
N PRO A 488 16.76 5.21 16.67
CA PRO A 488 17.54 5.81 15.58
C PRO A 488 17.73 7.32 15.69
N TRP A 489 16.93 7.99 16.53
CA TRP A 489 16.95 9.44 16.75
C TRP A 489 17.84 9.87 17.93
N SER A 490 18.67 8.98 18.48
CA SER A 490 19.56 9.26 19.62
C SER A 490 20.51 10.44 19.38
N PHE A 491 20.99 10.60 18.14
CA PHE A 491 21.89 11.70 17.72
C PHE A 491 21.28 13.09 17.96
N LEU A 492 19.94 13.20 18.05
CA LEU A 492 19.30 14.47 18.40
C LEU A 492 19.71 14.92 19.81
N LYS A 493 19.90 14.01 20.77
CA LYS A 493 20.33 14.34 22.13
C LYS A 493 21.77 14.83 22.18
N GLU A 494 22.64 14.26 21.37
CA GLU A 494 24.08 14.62 21.32
C GLU A 494 24.30 16.03 20.76
N ASN A 495 23.52 16.43 19.76
CA ASN A 495 23.56 17.81 19.23
C ASN A 495 23.02 18.87 20.22
N TYR A 496 22.21 18.49 21.22
CA TYR A 496 21.78 19.41 22.27
C TYR A 496 22.88 19.71 23.30
N ALA A 497 23.86 18.81 23.47
CA ALA A 497 24.98 19.03 24.39
C ALA A 497 25.94 20.15 23.94
N TRP A 498 25.85 20.59 22.67
CA TRP A 498 26.63 21.71 22.12
C TRP A 498 25.87 23.06 22.11
N LEU A 499 24.58 23.06 22.44
CA LEU A 499 23.71 24.25 22.46
C LEU A 499 23.39 24.75 23.89
N GLN A 500 23.88 24.04 24.91
CA GLN A 500 24.02 24.52 26.29
C GLN A 500 25.49 24.86 26.53
#